data_AF-A0A8S3C136-F1
#
_entry.id   AF-A0A8S3C136-F1
#
_cell.length_a   1.000
_cell.length_b   1.000
_cell.length_c   1.000
_cell.angle_alpha   90.00
_cell.angle_beta   90.00
_cell.angle_gamma   90.00
#
_symmetry.space_group_name_H-M   'P 1'
#
loop_
_entity.id
_entity.type
_entity.pdbx_description
1 polymer ?
#
loop_
_entity_poly.entity_id
_entity_poly.type
_entity_poly.pdbx_seq_one_letter_code
_entity_poly.pdbx_strand_id
1 'polypeptide(L)' 'ELINEINAAQTTWKAAPSKFMTWSKESITRLMGVRPEYFEQHKLITPIQHEVPKGLPDNFDARDQWPNCQSIKEVRDQGR' A
#
# COMPACT_ATOMS: atom_id res chain seq x y z
N GLU A 1 24.15 -5.65 5.03
CA GLU A 1 23.83 -6.99 5.57
C GLU A 1 22.38 -7.37 5.28
N LEU A 2 21.39 -6.72 5.92
CA LEU A 2 19.95 -7.00 5.73
C LEU A 2 19.46 -7.09 4.26
N ILE A 3 19.86 -6.16 3.38
CA ILE A 3 19.47 -6.21 1.96
C ILE A 3 19.93 -7.50 1.29
N ASN A 4 21.16 -7.93 1.58
CA ASN A 4 21.75 -9.12 0.97
C ASN A 4 21.07 -10.38 1.54
N GLU A 5 20.78 -10.40 2.84
CA GLU A 5 20.02 -11.49 3.48
C GLU A 5 18.64 -11.66 2.86
N ILE A 6 17.90 -10.56 2.67
CA ILE A 6 16.58 -10.59 2.03
C ILE A 6 16.69 -11.11 0.59
N ASN A 7 17.66 -10.60 -0.18
CA ASN A 7 17.83 -10.98 -1.58
C ASN A 7 18.34 -12.42 -1.75
N ALA A 8 19.06 -12.97 -0.76
CA ALA A 8 19.51 -14.36 -0.76
C ALA A 8 18.34 -15.36 -0.69
N ALA A 9 17.20 -14.97 -0.14
CA ALA A 9 16.00 -15.79 -0.15
C ALA A 9 15.36 -15.93 -1.54
N GLN A 10 15.81 -15.17 -2.55
CA GLN A 10 15.35 -15.22 -3.95
C GLN A 10 13.83 -15.26 -4.11
N THR A 11 13.14 -14.36 -3.41
CA THR A 11 11.69 -14.23 -3.48
C THR A 11 11.24 -13.53 -4.76
N THR A 12 9.94 -13.24 -4.87
CA THR A 12 9.34 -12.53 -6.02
C THR A 12 9.68 -11.04 -6.09
N TRP A 13 10.44 -10.51 -5.13
CA TRP A 13 10.82 -9.10 -5.05
C TRP A 13 12.28 -8.94 -4.63
N LYS A 14 12.85 -7.75 -4.84
CA LYS A 14 14.24 -7.43 -4.49
C LYS A 14 14.31 -6.24 -3.54
N ALA A 15 15.10 -6.36 -2.49
CA ALA A 15 15.45 -5.27 -1.59
C ALA A 15 16.57 -4.41 -2.19
N ALA A 16 16.53 -3.11 -1.94
CA ALA A 16 17.53 -2.13 -2.37
C ALA A 16 17.65 -0.99 -1.35
N PRO A 17 18.75 -0.20 -1.40
CA PRO A 17 18.87 1.01 -0.60
C PRO A 17 17.71 1.97 -0.79
N SER A 18 17.17 2.52 0.31
CA SER A 18 16.06 3.47 0.28
C SER A 18 16.39 4.74 1.08
N LYS A 19 15.64 5.82 0.83
CA LYS A 19 15.78 7.08 1.57
C LYS A 19 15.58 6.94 3.08
N PHE A 20 14.97 5.83 3.53
CA PHE A 20 14.65 5.57 4.94
C PHE A 20 15.82 4.96 5.72
N MET A 21 16.89 4.52 5.06
CA MET A 21 18.02 3.88 5.75
C MET A 21 18.78 4.81 6.70
N THR A 22 18.64 6.13 6.52
CA THR A 22 19.25 7.15 7.40
C THR A 22 18.27 7.68 8.46
N TRP A 23 17.03 7.19 8.48
CA TRP A 23 16.01 7.69 9.38
C TRP A 23 16.08 7.00 10.74
N SER A 24 15.71 7.71 11.80
CA SER A 24 15.57 7.10 13.12
C SER A 24 14.41 6.09 13.13
N LYS A 25 14.50 5.09 14.01
CA LYS A 25 13.41 4.14 14.24
C LYS A 25 12.08 4.87 14.53
N GLU A 26 12.12 5.91 15.35
CA GLU A 26 10.96 6.75 15.65
C GLU A 26 10.36 7.42 14.41
N SER A 27 11.19 7.95 13.51
CA SER A 27 10.74 8.54 12.26
C SER A 27 10.07 7.51 11.34
N ILE A 28 10.59 6.28 11.30
CA ILE A 28 9.99 5.18 10.54
C ILE A 28 8.66 4.77 11.17
N THR A 29 8.59 4.66 12.51
CA THR A 29 7.36 4.32 13.23
C THR A 29 6.25 5.34 12.99
N ARG A 30 6.56 6.63 12.89
CA ARG A 30 5.57 7.67 12.54
C ARG A 30 4.90 7.47 11.18
N LEU A 31 5.57 6.80 10.24
CA LEU A 31 4.96 6.46 8.94
C LEU A 31 3.86 5.38 9.08
N MET A 32 3.87 4.60 10.16
CA MET A 32 2.94 3.50 10.42
C MET A 32 1.75 3.95 11.31
N GLY A 33 1.11 5.07 10.96
CA GLY A 33 0.11 5.75 11.80
C GLY A 33 -1.28 5.10 11.88
N VAL A 34 -1.51 3.96 11.23
CA VAL A 34 -2.81 3.27 11.24
C VAL A 34 -3.00 2.54 12.58
N ARG A 35 -4.03 2.92 13.34
CA ARG A 35 -4.37 2.34 14.64
C ARG A 35 -5.43 1.23 14.50
N PRO A 36 -5.12 -0.05 14.79
CA PRO A 36 -6.06 -1.16 14.64
C PRO A 36 -7.41 -0.96 15.36
N GLU A 37 -7.37 -0.35 16.55
CA GLU A 37 -8.53 -0.04 17.37
C GLU A 37 -9.52 0.93 16.70
N TYR A 38 -9.05 1.75 15.75
CA TYR A 38 -9.91 2.66 15.00
C TYR A 38 -10.92 1.89 14.13
N PHE A 39 -10.51 0.74 13.57
CA PHE A 39 -11.39 -0.11 12.74
C PHE A 39 -12.50 -0.76 13.56
N GLU A 40 -12.22 -1.18 14.79
CA GLU A 40 -13.24 -1.78 15.66
C GLU A 40 -14.26 -0.75 16.14
N GLN A 41 -13.83 0.49 16.36
CA GLN A 41 -14.67 1.59 16.84
C GLN A 41 -15.47 2.27 15.73
N HIS A 42 -15.00 2.20 14.47
CA HIS A 42 -15.56 2.94 13.33
C HIS A 42 -15.94 2.00 12.18
N LYS A 43 -16.65 0.90 12.46
CA LYS A 43 -17.34 0.07 11.45
C LYS A 43 -18.45 0.88 10.77
N LEU A 44 -18.08 1.85 9.95
CA LEU A 44 -18.95 2.92 9.46
C LEU A 44 -19.64 2.60 8.13
N ILE A 45 -19.47 1.40 7.57
CA ILE A 45 -20.13 1.04 6.33
C ILE A 45 -20.62 -0.40 6.43
N THR A 46 -21.93 -0.59 6.36
CA THR A 46 -22.52 -1.90 6.05
C THR A 46 -22.04 -2.27 4.65
N PRO A 47 -21.21 -3.32 4.49
CA PRO A 47 -20.74 -3.70 3.16
C PRO A 47 -21.95 -4.04 2.28
N ILE A 48 -22.00 -3.45 1.09
CA ILE A 48 -22.98 -3.85 0.09
C ILE A 48 -22.53 -5.21 -0.43
N GLN A 49 -23.31 -6.23 -0.10
CA GLN A 49 -23.12 -7.55 -0.69
C GLN A 49 -23.73 -7.54 -2.09
N HIS A 50 -22.95 -7.93 -3.08
CA HIS A 50 -23.42 -8.12 -4.44
C HIS A 50 -22.78 -9.38 -5.03
N GLU A 51 -23.47 -9.98 -6.00
CA GLU A 51 -22.92 -11.09 -6.77
C GLU A 51 -21.66 -10.62 -7.53
N VAL A 52 -20.62 -11.44 -7.50
CA VAL A 52 -19.40 -11.16 -8.25
C VAL A 52 -19.73 -11.26 -9.74
N PRO A 53 -19.50 -10.21 -10.55
CA PRO A 53 -19.80 -10.27 -11.98
C PRO A 53 -19.01 -11.36 -12.68
N LYS A 54 -19.63 -12.02 -13.66
CA LYS A 54 -18.90 -12.91 -14.58
C LYS A 54 -18.01 -12.09 -15.51
N GLY A 55 -16.82 -12.60 -15.83
CA GLY A 55 -15.91 -11.97 -16.80
C GLY A 55 -15.05 -10.83 -16.25
N LEU A 56 -14.64 -10.90 -14.98
CA LEU A 56 -13.59 -10.01 -14.47
C LEU A 56 -12.29 -10.22 -15.27
N PRO A 57 -11.52 -9.15 -15.55
CA PRO A 57 -10.27 -9.28 -16.27
C PRO A 57 -9.19 -9.92 -15.38
N ASP A 58 -8.23 -10.60 -16.01
CA ASP A 58 -7.08 -11.17 -15.29
C ASP A 58 -6.18 -10.09 -14.65
N ASN A 59 -6.22 -8.87 -15.18
CA ASN A 59 -5.48 -7.71 -14.68
C ASN A 59 -6.36 -6.46 -14.72
N PHE A 60 -6.22 -5.59 -13.71
CA PHE A 60 -6.96 -4.34 -13.63
C PHE A 60 -6.07 -3.22 -13.09
N ASP A 61 -6.07 -2.07 -13.78
CA ASP A 61 -5.45 -0.84 -13.31
C ASP A 61 -6.48 0.31 -13.35
N ALA A 62 -6.77 0.89 -12.19
CA ALA A 62 -7.71 1.99 -12.06
C ALA A 62 -7.30 3.22 -12.89
N ARG A 63 -5.98 3.42 -13.11
CA ARG A 63 -5.45 4.55 -13.89
C ARG A 63 -5.79 4.44 -15.37
N ASP A 64 -5.91 3.21 -15.88
CA ASP A 64 -6.27 2.92 -17.26
C ASP A 64 -7.80 2.94 -17.45
N GLN A 65 -8.55 2.44 -16.46
CA GLN A 65 -10.01 2.42 -16.50
C GLN A 65 -10.63 3.83 -16.38
N TRP A 66 -10.00 4.73 -15.61
CA TRP A 66 -10.46 6.10 -15.42
C TRP A 66 -9.35 7.12 -15.75
N PRO A 67 -8.96 7.22 -17.03
CA PRO A 67 -7.78 7.98 -17.44
C PRO A 67 -7.91 9.48 -17.22
N ASN A 68 -9.14 10.00 -17.18
CA ASN A 68 -9.47 11.41 -16.95
C ASN A 68 -9.44 11.79 -15.46
N CYS A 69 -9.40 10.82 -14.55
CA CYS A 69 -9.32 11.06 -13.11
C CYS A 69 -7.85 11.17 -12.67
N GLN A 70 -7.27 12.37 -12.78
CA GLN A 70 -5.85 12.59 -12.48
C GLN A 70 -5.48 12.24 -11.03
N SER A 71 -6.42 12.37 -10.08
CA SER A 71 -6.20 12.02 -8.68
C SER A 71 -5.81 10.56 -8.45
N ILE A 72 -6.22 9.63 -9.33
CA ILE A 72 -5.88 8.20 -9.22
C ILE A 72 -4.39 7.95 -9.52
N LYS A 73 -3.75 8.86 -10.25
CA LYS A 73 -2.32 8.78 -10.61
C LYS A 73 -1.43 9.50 -9.59
N GLU A 74 -2.02 10.22 -8.64
CA GLU A 74 -1.31 11.08 -7.70
C GLU A 74 -0.72 10.28 -6.53
N VAL A 75 0.60 10.38 -6.33
CA VAL A 75 1.28 9.84 -5.13
C VAL A 75 1.52 10.99 -4.16
N ARG A 76 0.92 10.90 -2.96
CA ARG A 76 0.98 11.95 -1.94
C ARG A 76 2.06 11.70 -0.88
N ASP A 77 2.51 12.78 -0.25
CA ASP A 77 3.43 12.75 0.89
C ASP A 77 2.63 12.96 2.18
N GLN A 78 2.70 12.01 3.12
CA GLN A 78 2.08 12.12 4.44
C GLN A 78 2.87 13.03 5.41
N GLY A 79 4.03 13.54 4.97
CA GLY A 79 4.98 14.27 5.79
C GLY A 79 5.85 13.33 6.62
N ARG A 80 6.57 13.95 7.57
CA ARG A 80 7.19 13.24 8.69
C ARG A 80 6.35 13.47 9.91
#